data_AF-A0A087VU74-F1
#
_entry.id   AF-A0A087VU74-F1
#
_cell.length_a   1.000
_cell.length_b   1.000
_cell.length_c   1.000
_cell.angle_alpha   90.00
_cell.angle_beta   90.00
_cell.angle_gamma   90.00
#
_symmetry.space_group_name_H-M   'P 1'
#
loop_
_entity.id
_entity.type
_entity.pdbx_description
1 polymer ?
#
loop_
_entity_poly.entity_id
_entity_poly.type
_entity_poly.pdbx_seq_one_letter_code
_entity_poly.pdbx_strand_id
1 'polypeptide(L)' 'MRWMNNNNPREEIAKIFANCEDPMDTAVKWAQNIAASKEMNPNKDKIVFIRELRREEPRLELKTATYLAQMTARVS' A
#
# COMPACT_ATOMS: atom_id res chain seq x y z
N MET A 1 -2.16 -16.98 20.94
CA MET A 1 -2.89 -15.71 21.07
C MET A 1 -2.62 -14.88 19.82
N ARG A 2 -3.59 -14.77 18.91
CA ARG A 2 -3.44 -14.04 17.64
C ARG A 2 -3.70 -12.56 17.97
N TRP A 3 -2.65 -11.78 18.19
CA TRP A 3 -2.79 -10.34 18.36
C TRP A 3 -3.41 -9.82 17.07
N MET A 4 -4.68 -9.45 17.12
CA MET A 4 -5.27 -8.60 16.09
C MET A 4 -4.51 -7.29 16.23
N ASN A 5 -3.39 -7.18 15.50
CA ASN A 5 -2.61 -5.97 15.46
C ASN A 5 -3.58 -4.89 14.98
N ASN A 6 -4.05 -4.06 15.91
CA ASN A 6 -4.97 -2.97 15.60
C ASN A 6 -4.20 -1.84 14.92
N ASN A 7 -3.13 -2.18 14.18
CA ASN A 7 -2.25 -1.27 13.50
C ASN A 7 -3.09 -0.44 12.55
N ASN A 8 -3.02 0.86 12.80
CA ASN A 8 -3.56 1.88 11.95
C ASN A 8 -2.72 1.89 10.66
N PRO A 9 -3.31 1.69 9.47
CA PRO A 9 -2.56 1.69 8.23
C PRO A 9 -1.65 2.90 8.05
N ARG A 10 -2.07 4.07 8.56
CA ARG A 10 -1.26 5.30 8.50
C ARG A 10 0.02 5.22 9.34
N GLU A 11 -0.06 4.63 10.52
CA GLU A 11 1.10 4.46 11.41
C GLU A 11 2.07 3.43 10.85
N GLU A 12 1.57 2.36 10.26
CA GLU A 12 2.41 1.37 9.59
C GLU A 12 3.11 1.97 8.36
N ILE A 13 2.38 2.73 7.55
CA ILE A 13 2.96 3.47 6.41
C ILE A 13 4.03 4.46 6.92
N ALA A 14 3.76 5.23 7.97
CA ALA A 14 4.74 6.15 8.54
C ALA A 14 6.00 5.44 9.05
N LYS A 15 5.89 4.19 9.53
CA LYS A 15 7.05 3.38 9.94
C LYS A 15 7.83 2.82 8.74
N ILE A 16 7.14 2.33 7.70
CA ILE A 16 7.77 1.74 6.52
C ILE A 16 8.47 2.82 5.68
N PHE A 17 7.85 3.98 5.54
CA PHE A 17 8.32 5.12 4.74
C PHE A 17 8.87 6.25 5.62
N ALA A 18 9.43 5.92 6.79
CA ALA A 18 9.86 6.89 7.81
C ALA A 18 10.93 7.91 7.36
N ASN A 19 11.69 7.58 6.33
CA ASN A 19 12.77 8.44 5.81
C ASN A 19 12.29 9.45 4.76
N CYS A 20 10.98 9.56 4.53
CA CYS A 20 10.39 10.44 3.54
C CYS A 20 9.73 11.65 4.23
N GLU A 21 9.79 12.82 3.60
CA GLU A 21 9.20 14.06 4.12
C GLU A 21 7.67 13.93 4.30
N ASP A 22 7.00 13.32 3.32
CA ASP A 22 5.61 12.88 3.43
C ASP A 22 5.51 11.36 3.19
N PRO A 23 5.50 10.54 4.26
CA PRO A 23 5.40 9.09 4.15
C PRO A 23 4.14 8.60 3.44
N MET A 24 3.01 9.33 3.57
CA MET A 24 1.75 8.91 2.99
C MET A 24 1.72 9.18 1.48
N ASP A 25 2.07 10.40 1.07
CA ASP A 25 2.17 10.74 -0.35
C ASP A 25 3.22 9.86 -1.05
N THR A 26 4.36 9.63 -0.39
CA THR A 26 5.40 8.73 -0.90
C THR A 26 4.87 7.30 -1.09
N ALA A 27 4.14 6.76 -0.12
CA ALA A 27 3.55 5.43 -0.23
C ALA A 27 2.54 5.35 -1.39
N VAL A 28 1.70 6.37 -1.59
CA VAL A 28 0.74 6.40 -2.70
C VAL A 28 1.46 6.48 -4.04
N LYS A 29 2.45 7.36 -4.20
CA LYS A 29 3.27 7.47 -5.42
C LYS A 29 4.01 6.17 -5.73
N TRP A 30 4.57 5.53 -4.70
CA TRP A 30 5.20 4.22 -4.82
C TRP A 30 4.21 3.16 -5.33
N ALA A 31 2.99 3.11 -4.78
CA ALA A 31 1.95 2.20 -5.22
C ALA A 31 1.49 2.49 -6.66
N GLN A 32 1.36 3.77 -7.05
CA GLN A 32 1.07 4.17 -8.42
C GLN A 32 2.16 3.70 -9.40
N ASN A 33 3.43 3.84 -9.02
CA ASN A 33 4.55 3.37 -9.84
C ASN A 33 4.52 1.85 -10.04
N ILE A 34 4.17 1.07 -9.01
CA ILE A 34 3.98 -0.38 -9.13
C ILE A 34 2.86 -0.69 -10.12
N ALA A 35 1.70 -0.03 -9.99
CA ALA A 35 0.58 -0.23 -10.90
C ALA A 35 0.97 0.08 -12.35
N ALA A 36 1.64 1.21 -12.59
CA ALA A 36 2.13 1.60 -13.91
C ALA A 36 3.14 0.60 -14.48
N SER A 37 4.12 0.18 -13.67
CA SER A 37 5.18 -0.76 -14.11
C SER A 37 4.66 -2.15 -14.48
N LYS A 38 3.50 -2.54 -13.93
CA LYS A 38 2.87 -3.84 -14.18
C LYS A 38 1.62 -3.74 -15.06
N GLU A 39 1.35 -2.56 -15.63
CA GLU A 39 0.16 -2.26 -16.44
C GLU A 39 -1.15 -2.64 -15.75
N MET A 40 -1.18 -2.54 -14.41
CA MET A 40 -2.34 -2.87 -13.59
C MET A 40 -3.24 -1.67 -13.41
N ASN A 41 -4.55 -1.91 -13.37
CA ASN A 41 -5.53 -0.90 -13.00
C ASN A 41 -5.95 -1.10 -11.53
N PRO A 42 -5.57 -0.21 -10.59
CA PRO A 42 -5.93 -0.35 -9.19
C PRO A 42 -7.45 -0.42 -8.92
N ASN A 43 -8.28 0.12 -9.82
CA ASN A 43 -9.74 0.07 -9.72
C ASN A 43 -10.33 -1.28 -10.19
N LYS A 44 -9.72 -1.94 -11.16
CA LYS A 44 -10.20 -3.22 -11.73
C LYS A 44 -9.52 -4.44 -11.11
N ASP A 45 -8.22 -4.34 -10.88
CA ASP A 45 -7.33 -5.46 -10.51
C ASP A 45 -7.03 -5.51 -9.00
N LYS A 46 -7.97 -5.06 -8.17
CA LYS A 46 -7.76 -4.80 -6.72
C LYS A 46 -7.04 -5.92 -5.98
N ILE A 47 -7.47 -7.18 -6.15
CA ILE A 47 -6.88 -8.32 -5.43
C ILE A 47 -5.45 -8.60 -5.89
N VAL A 48 -5.21 -8.55 -7.20
CA VAL A 48 -3.88 -8.76 -7.78
C VAL A 48 -2.96 -7.63 -7.38
N PHE A 49 -3.45 -6.39 -7.41
CA PHE A 49 -2.69 -5.22 -7.00
C PHE A 49 -2.28 -5.28 -5.52
N ILE A 50 -3.20 -5.63 -4.60
CA ILE A 50 -2.89 -5.83 -3.18
C ILE A 50 -1.82 -6.91 -2.98
N ARG A 51 -1.87 -8.00 -3.76
CA ARG A 51 -0.84 -9.06 -3.71
C ARG A 51 0.52 -8.53 -4.16
N GLU A 52 0.57 -7.77 -5.24
CA GLU A 52 1.83 -7.19 -5.73
C GLU A 52 2.40 -6.16 -4.75
N LEU A 53 1.58 -5.29 -4.13
CA LEU A 53 2.05 -4.36 -3.10
C LEU A 53 2.76 -5.11 -1.95
N ARG A 54 2.20 -6.24 -1.50
CA ARG A 54 2.80 -7.06 -0.45
C ARG A 54 3.99 -7.91 -0.92
N ARG A 55 4.12 -8.12 -2.23
CA ARG A 55 5.26 -8.80 -2.83
C ARG A 55 6.47 -7.86 -2.88
N GLU A 56 6.24 -6.62 -3.31
CA GLU A 56 7.28 -5.59 -3.41
C GLU A 56 7.71 -5.08 -2.02
N GLU A 57 6.79 -5.02 -1.05
CA GLU A 57 7.11 -4.69 0.34
C GLU A 57 6.50 -5.73 1.30
N PRO A 58 7.24 -6.79 1.65
CA PRO A 58 6.74 -7.86 2.52
C PRO A 58 6.37 -7.44 3.94
N ARG A 59 6.85 -6.28 4.42
CA ARG A 59 6.49 -5.74 5.74
C ARG A 59 5.07 -5.16 5.76
N LEU A 60 4.47 -4.88 4.61
CA LEU A 60 3.10 -4.40 4.49
C LEU A 60 2.10 -5.49 4.92
N GLU A 61 1.41 -5.22 6.03
CA GLU A 61 0.28 -6.01 6.47
C GLU A 61 -0.86 -5.92 5.45
N LEU A 62 -1.68 -6.97 5.38
CA LEU A 62 -2.79 -7.04 4.43
C LEU A 62 -3.76 -5.87 4.54
N LYS A 63 -4.05 -5.44 5.78
CA LYS A 63 -4.93 -4.30 6.06
C LYS A 63 -4.37 -3.01 5.46
N THR A 64 -3.07 -2.79 5.60
CA THR A 64 -2.38 -1.59 5.13
C THR A 64 -2.19 -1.61 3.62
N ALA A 65 -1.87 -2.77 3.03
CA ALA A 65 -1.84 -2.94 1.58
C ALA A 65 -3.23 -2.70 0.94
N THR A 66 -4.30 -3.15 1.60
CA THR A 66 -5.68 -2.89 1.17
C THR A 66 -6.01 -1.41 1.23
N TYR A 67 -5.64 -0.74 2.32
CA TYR A 67 -5.81 0.71 2.48
C TYR A 67 -5.07 1.49 1.38
N LEU A 68 -3.80 1.13 1.13
CA LEU A 68 -2.98 1.80 0.12
C LEU A 68 -3.52 1.57 -1.30
N ALA A 69 -4.01 0.36 -1.61
CA ALA A 69 -4.67 0.08 -2.88
C ALA A 69 -5.93 0.95 -3.08
N GLN A 70 -6.74 1.14 -2.04
CA GLN A 70 -7.91 2.03 -2.10
C GLN A 70 -7.51 3.50 -2.29
N MET A 71 -6.46 3.96 -1.60
CA MET A 71 -5.96 5.33 -1.76
C MET A 71 -5.45 5.57 -3.18
N THR A 72 -4.65 4.64 -3.71
CA THR A 72 -4.15 4.67 -5.09
C THR A 72 -5.30 4.73 -6.09
N ALA A 73 -6.30 3.88 -5.93
CA ALA A 73 -7.46 3.81 -6.82
C ALA A 73 -8.31 5.11 -6.85
N ARG A 74 -8.26 5.94 -5.80
CA ARG A 74 -8.98 7.23 -5.74
C ARG A 74 -8.27 8.35 -6.48
N VAL A 75 -6.95 8.21 -6.70
CA VAL A 75 -6.10 9.23 -7.33
C VAL A 75 -5.63 8.83 -8.74
N SER A 76 -5.98 7.60 -9.18
CA SER A 76 -5.81 7.09 -10.55
C SER A 76 -7.07 7.32 -11.39
#